data_AF-A0A936LTQ9-F1
#
_entry.id   AF-A0A936LTQ9-F1
#
_cell.length_a   1.000
_cell.length_b   1.000
_cell.length_c   1.000
_cell.angle_alpha   90.00
_cell.angle_beta   90.00
_cell.angle_gamma   90.00
#
_symmetry.space_group_name_H-M   'P 1'
#
loop_
_entity.id
_entity.type
_entity.pdbx_description
1 polymer ?
#
loop_
_entity_poly.entity_id
_entity_poly.type
_entity_poly.pdbx_seq_one_letter_code
_entity_poly.pdbx_strand_id
1 'polypeptide(L)'
;MGVSLRKSLALPKAEAIGPPLTPDELSGSLSDLERRLNREATCPAAKNQVYIRSVILGGMTTRPRIALKCSLRRDLKQSPDVFYEHIRRYCCGDHAQCPAYKDFAQRREAL
;
A
#
# COMPACT_ATOMS: atom_id res chain seq x y z
N MET A 1 -1.59 -43.28 -13.03
CA MET A 1 -0.55 -42.24 -12.91
C MET A 1 -0.82 -41.16 -13.94
N GLY A 2 -0.81 -39.88 -13.57
CA GLY A 2 -0.87 -38.78 -14.54
C GLY A 2 -1.49 -37.49 -13.99
N VAL A 3 -0.85 -36.83 -13.03
CA VAL A 3 -1.24 -35.46 -12.65
C VAL A 3 -0.54 -34.50 -13.61
N SER A 4 -1.32 -33.85 -14.48
CA SER A 4 -0.83 -32.86 -15.45
C SER A 4 -0.35 -31.60 -14.71
N LEU A 5 0.97 -31.45 -14.59
CA LEU A 5 1.62 -30.26 -14.07
C LEU A 5 1.42 -29.12 -15.08
N ARG A 6 0.40 -28.28 -14.86
CA ARG A 6 0.33 -26.97 -15.54
C ARG A 6 1.55 -26.16 -15.11
N LYS A 7 2.57 -26.07 -15.98
CA LYS A 7 3.67 -25.12 -15.83
C LYS A 7 3.07 -23.72 -15.72
N SER A 8 3.12 -23.15 -14.52
CA SER A 8 2.79 -21.75 -14.29
C SER A 8 3.80 -20.90 -15.05
N LEU A 9 3.41 -20.36 -16.20
CA LEU A 9 4.23 -19.40 -16.95
C LEU A 9 4.29 -18.11 -16.13
N ALA A 10 5.40 -17.89 -15.45
CA ALA A 10 5.68 -16.61 -14.80
C ALA A 10 5.80 -15.55 -15.89
N LEU A 11 4.82 -14.63 -15.96
CA LEU A 11 4.90 -13.48 -16.85
C LEU A 11 6.16 -12.65 -16.49
N PRO A 12 6.83 -12.04 -17.48
CA PRO A 12 7.94 -11.14 -17.20
C PRO A 12 7.47 -10.02 -16.28
N LYS A 13 8.25 -9.77 -15.23
CA LYS A 13 7.90 -8.80 -14.18
C LYS A 13 8.49 -7.43 -14.52
N ALA A 14 7.63 -6.46 -14.81
CA ALA A 14 8.01 -5.06 -14.89
C ALA A 14 8.28 -4.49 -13.48
N GLU A 15 8.97 -3.36 -13.40
CA GLU A 15 9.22 -2.69 -12.12
C GLU A 15 7.92 -2.18 -11.50
N ALA A 16 7.89 -2.01 -10.18
CA ALA A 16 6.70 -1.58 -9.47
C ALA A 16 6.40 -0.10 -9.79
N ILE A 17 5.16 0.23 -10.12
CA ILE A 17 4.74 1.62 -10.32
C ILE A 17 4.72 2.35 -8.97
N GLY A 18 5.34 3.54 -8.92
CA GLY A 18 5.40 4.40 -7.74
C GLY A 18 6.84 4.61 -7.24
N PRO A 19 7.03 4.96 -5.96
CA PRO A 19 8.36 5.05 -5.34
C PRO A 19 9.11 3.72 -5.44
N PRO A 20 10.46 3.71 -5.35
CA PRO A 20 11.23 2.46 -5.35
C PRO A 20 10.76 1.50 -4.25
N LEU A 21 10.88 0.19 -4.51
CA LEU A 21 10.60 -0.83 -3.50
C LEU A 21 11.64 -0.78 -2.40
N THR A 22 11.20 -0.97 -1.17
CA THR A 22 12.09 -0.96 0.00
C THR A 22 12.69 -2.34 0.24
N PRO A 23 13.78 -2.45 1.02
CA PRO A 23 14.36 -3.75 1.38
C PRO A 23 13.35 -4.69 2.04
N ASP A 24 12.44 -4.17 2.86
CA ASP A 24 11.35 -4.94 3.46
C ASP A 24 10.40 -5.52 2.41
N GLU A 25 10.07 -4.74 1.36
CA GLU A 25 9.24 -5.19 0.25
C GLU A 25 9.96 -6.20 -0.67
N LEU A 26 11.30 -6.22 -0.66
CA LEU A 26 12.12 -7.07 -1.54
C LEU A 26 12.55 -8.40 -0.91
N SER A 27 12.77 -8.43 0.40
CA SER A 27 13.36 -9.58 1.11
C SER A 27 12.35 -10.45 1.85
N GLY A 28 11.16 -9.91 2.16
CA GLY A 28 10.16 -10.56 3.00
C GLY A 28 8.95 -11.13 2.27
N SER A 29 8.11 -11.84 3.03
CA SER A 29 6.76 -12.21 2.63
C SER A 29 5.86 -10.98 2.65
N LEU A 30 5.40 -10.53 1.48
CA LEU A 30 4.47 -9.40 1.38
C LEU A 30 3.14 -9.67 2.09
N SER A 31 2.70 -10.93 2.18
CA SER A 31 1.48 -11.29 2.91
C SER A 31 1.63 -11.13 4.41
N ASP A 32 2.78 -11.49 4.97
CA ASP A 32 3.02 -11.28 6.41
C ASP A 32 3.21 -9.79 6.72
N LEU A 33 3.86 -9.05 5.82
CA LEU A 33 3.99 -7.60 5.91
C LEU A 33 2.62 -6.90 5.86
N GLU A 34 1.77 -7.27 4.90
CA GLU A 34 0.39 -6.77 4.78
C GLU A 34 -0.44 -7.05 6.03
N ARG A 35 -0.41 -8.28 6.55
CA ARG A 35 -1.12 -8.64 7.79
C ARG A 35 -0.62 -7.85 8.99
N ARG A 36 0.69 -7.68 9.13
CA ARG A 36 1.30 -6.90 10.22
C ARG A 36 0.83 -5.45 10.15
N LEU A 37 0.97 -4.81 8.99
CA LEU A 37 0.58 -3.41 8.81
C LEU A 37 -0.92 -3.21 8.97
N ASN A 38 -1.78 -4.15 8.57
CA ASN A 38 -3.23 -4.06 8.81
C ASN A 38 -3.59 -4.14 10.31
N ARG A 39 -2.74 -4.74 11.16
CA ARG A 39 -2.93 -4.76 12.63
C ARG A 39 -2.41 -3.49 13.29
N GLU A 40 -1.31 -2.95 12.78
CA GLU A 40 -0.60 -1.80 13.37
C GLU A 40 -1.11 -0.45 12.87
N ALA A 41 -1.64 -0.38 11.65
CA ALA A 41 -2.06 0.87 11.05
C ALA A 41 -3.28 1.43 11.76
N THR A 42 -3.12 2.60 12.38
CA THR A 42 -4.18 3.34 13.05
C THR A 42 -4.34 4.71 12.40
N CYS A 43 -5.57 5.03 11.97
CA CYS A 43 -5.89 6.35 11.48
C CYS A 43 -7.16 6.85 12.20
N PRO A 44 -7.09 7.96 12.96
CA PRO A 44 -8.22 8.44 13.75
C PRO A 44 -9.42 8.86 12.91
N ALA A 45 -9.19 9.24 11.66
CA ALA A 45 -10.22 9.84 10.82
C ALA A 45 -10.91 8.85 9.87
N ALA A 46 -10.31 7.68 9.60
CA ALA A 46 -10.91 6.68 8.72
C ALA A 46 -10.30 5.28 8.92
N LYS A 47 -11.10 4.23 8.67
CA LYS A 47 -10.59 2.86 8.58
C LYS A 47 -9.87 2.69 7.23
N ASN A 48 -8.58 2.39 7.28
CA ASN A 48 -7.78 2.10 6.10
C ASN A 48 -7.49 0.59 6.02
N GLN A 49 -7.26 0.10 4.80
CA GLN A 49 -6.84 -1.28 4.55
C GLN A 49 -5.55 -1.29 3.72
N VAL A 50 -4.55 -2.00 4.21
CA VAL A 50 -3.32 -2.31 3.50
C VAL A 50 -3.57 -3.52 2.59
N TYR A 51 -3.02 -3.51 1.38
CA TYR A 51 -3.14 -4.59 0.41
C TYR A 51 -1.87 -4.73 -0.43
N ILE A 52 -1.72 -5.88 -1.08
CA ILE A 52 -0.67 -6.12 -2.06
C ILE A 52 -1.17 -5.69 -3.44
N ARG A 53 -0.41 -4.81 -4.09
CA ARG A 53 -0.72 -4.27 -5.42
C ARG A 53 0.23 -4.81 -6.48
N SER A 54 -0.34 -5.35 -7.55
CA SER A 54 0.34 -5.67 -8.80
C SER A 54 -0.48 -5.10 -9.95
N VAL A 55 0.16 -4.46 -10.93
CA VAL A 55 -0.50 -3.88 -12.10
C VAL A 55 -0.19 -4.72 -13.32
N ILE A 56 -1.18 -4.90 -14.20
CA ILE A 56 -0.98 -5.55 -15.50
C ILE A 56 -0.71 -4.45 -16.54
N LEU A 57 0.44 -4.47 -17.18
CA LEU A 57 0.88 -3.52 -18.21
C LEU A 57 1.23 -4.29 -19.49
N GLY A 58 0.41 -4.15 -20.54
CA GLY A 58 0.75 -4.66 -21.87
C GLY A 58 1.17 -6.13 -21.91
N GLY A 59 0.49 -7.01 -21.15
CA GLY A 59 0.82 -8.44 -21.04
C GLY A 59 1.88 -8.80 -19.99
N MET A 60 2.46 -7.81 -19.31
CA MET A 60 3.38 -8.00 -18.18
C MET A 60 2.70 -7.69 -16.85
N THR A 61 3.17 -8.29 -15.76
CA THR A 61 2.75 -7.91 -14.40
C THR A 61 3.85 -7.10 -13.74
N THR A 62 3.55 -6.00 -13.05
CA THR A 62 4.55 -5.31 -12.23
C THR A 62 4.93 -6.17 -11.03
N ARG A 63 6.11 -5.93 -10.47
CA ARG A 63 6.46 -6.48 -9.15
C ARG A 63 5.37 -6.09 -8.13
N PRO A 64 4.92 -7.05 -7.31
CA PRO A 64 3.96 -6.77 -6.24
C PRO A 64 4.58 -5.84 -5.20
N ARG A 65 3.76 -5.00 -4.58
CA ARG A 65 4.19 -4.05 -3.54
C ARG A 65 3.11 -3.81 -2.51
N ILE A 66 3.47 -3.26 -1.36
CA ILE A 66 2.51 -2.85 -0.34
C ILE A 66 1.91 -1.50 -0.70
N ALA A 67 0.59 -1.41 -0.61
CA ALA A 67 -0.17 -0.18 -0.77
C ALA A 67 -1.30 -0.08 0.25
N LEU A 68 -1.81 1.13 0.46
CA LEU A 68 -2.98 1.43 1.26
C LEU A 68 -3.81 2.48 0.51
N LYS A 69 -5.14 2.31 0.52
CA LYS A 69 -6.08 3.32 0.01
C LYS A 69 -6.49 4.22 1.16
N CYS A 70 -6.00 5.46 1.15
CA CYS A 70 -6.32 6.43 2.18
C CYS A 70 -7.59 7.20 1.80
N SER A 71 -8.66 6.99 2.57
CA SER A 71 -9.94 7.68 2.35
C SER A 71 -9.81 9.20 2.50
N LEU A 72 -9.04 9.68 3.48
CA LEU A 72 -8.78 11.12 3.66
C LEU A 72 -8.18 11.77 2.41
N ARG A 73 -7.17 11.13 1.81
CA ARG A 73 -6.53 11.66 0.60
C ARG A 73 -7.51 11.76 -0.56
N ARG A 74 -8.45 10.81 -0.65
CA ARG A 74 -9.53 10.86 -1.65
C ARG A 74 -10.40 12.11 -1.47
N ASP A 75 -10.80 12.41 -0.23
CA ASP A 75 -11.62 13.59 0.08
C ASP A 75 -10.86 14.91 -0.13
N LEU A 76 -9.54 14.89 0.08
CA LEU A 76 -8.63 16.01 -0.19
C LEU A 76 -8.25 16.15 -1.68
N LYS A 77 -8.81 15.35 -2.59
CA LYS A 77 -8.46 15.31 -4.03
C LYS A 77 -6.97 15.01 -4.29
N GLN A 78 -6.31 14.34 -3.36
CA GLN A 78 -4.95 13.82 -3.51
C GLN A 78 -4.97 12.39 -4.04
N SER A 79 -3.83 11.88 -4.49
CA SER A 79 -3.73 10.45 -4.87
C SER A 79 -4.03 9.57 -3.65
N PRO A 80 -5.03 8.66 -3.74
CA PRO A 80 -5.47 7.84 -2.61
C PRO A 80 -4.49 6.70 -2.31
N ASP A 81 -3.71 6.26 -3.30
CA ASP A 81 -2.71 5.21 -3.14
C ASP A 81 -1.49 5.74 -2.39
N VAL A 82 -1.21 5.18 -1.22
CA VAL A 82 0.04 5.38 -0.48
C VAL A 82 0.79 4.06 -0.34
N PHE A 83 2.12 4.12 -0.26
CA PHE A 83 2.99 2.94 -0.30
C PHE A 83 3.71 2.71 1.04
N TYR A 84 4.43 1.59 1.15
CA TYR A 84 5.05 1.11 2.39
C TYR A 84 5.75 2.19 3.23
N GLU A 85 6.61 3.02 2.62
CA GLU A 85 7.31 4.11 3.31
C GLU A 85 6.37 5.10 4.01
N HIS A 86 5.25 5.44 3.37
CA HIS A 86 4.26 6.32 3.95
C HIS A 86 3.49 5.62 5.06
N ILE A 87 3.11 4.37 4.84
CA ILE A 87 2.32 3.56 5.79
C ILE A 87 3.12 3.37 7.08
N ARG A 88 4.39 2.95 6.99
CA ARG A 88 5.26 2.75 8.16
C ARG A 88 5.49 4.06 8.92
N ARG A 89 5.71 5.16 8.19
CA ARG A 89 6.07 6.45 8.80
C ARG A 89 4.90 7.12 9.50
N TYR A 90 3.71 7.07 8.89
CA TYR A 90 2.57 7.89 9.33
C TYR A 90 1.38 7.06 9.81
N CYS A 91 1.06 5.94 9.15
CA CYS A 91 -0.13 5.16 9.50
C CYS A 91 0.12 4.21 10.68
N CYS A 92 1.33 3.65 10.80
CA CYS A 92 1.74 2.79 11.92
C CYS A 92 2.60 3.53 12.95
N GLY A 93 3.16 4.69 12.57
CA GLY A 93 3.95 5.55 13.44
C GLY A 93 3.12 6.72 13.97
N ASP A 94 3.56 7.94 13.65
CA ASP A 94 2.90 9.16 14.13
C ASP A 94 1.91 9.72 13.10
N HIS A 95 0.63 9.43 13.30
CA HIS A 95 -0.44 9.92 12.44
C HIS A 95 -0.64 11.44 12.54
N ALA A 96 -0.24 12.09 13.64
CA ALA A 96 -0.30 13.54 13.78
C ALA A 96 0.66 14.23 12.79
N GLN A 97 1.69 13.52 12.32
CA GLN A 97 2.60 14.00 11.27
C GLN A 97 2.12 13.71 9.85
N CYS A 98 1.03 12.96 9.67
CA CYS A 98 0.50 12.66 8.35
C CYS A 98 -0.05 13.95 7.69
N PRO A 99 0.41 14.32 6.47
CA PRO A 99 -0.08 15.52 5.78
C PRO A 99 -1.60 15.52 5.62
N ALA A 100 -2.18 14.40 5.15
CA ALA A 100 -3.62 14.29 4.97
C ALA A 100 -4.41 14.40 6.28
N TYR A 101 -3.84 13.95 7.39
CA TYR A 101 -4.47 14.11 8.71
C TYR A 101 -4.38 15.55 9.21
N LYS A 102 -3.25 16.25 8.98
CA LYS A 102 -3.11 17.66 9.34
C LYS A 102 -4.13 18.53 8.61
N ASP A 103 -4.29 18.33 7.30
CA ASP A 103 -5.33 19.02 6.51
C ASP A 103 -6.75 18.73 7.06
N PHE A 104 -7.04 17.48 7.41
CA PHE A 104 -8.32 17.09 7.99
C PHE A 104 -8.56 17.74 9.36
N ALA A 105 -7.55 17.73 10.24
CA ALA A 105 -7.62 18.33 11.57
C ALA A 105 -7.87 19.83 11.50
N GLN A 106 -7.12 20.55 10.65
CA GLN A 106 -7.29 21.99 10.44
C GLN A 106 -8.71 22.34 9.95
N ARG A 107 -9.26 21.54 9.02
CA ARG A 107 -10.64 21.74 8.56
C ARG A 107 -11.67 21.47 9.65
N ARG A 108 -11.41 20.52 10.53
CA ARG A 108 -12.30 20.18 11.65
C ARG A 108 -12.28 21.26 12.74
N GLU A 109 -11.15 21.90 12.97
CA GLU A 109 -11.02 23.01 13.92
C GLU A 109 -11.60 24.33 13.40
N ALA A 110 -11.70 24.49 12.08
CA ALA A 110 -12.28 25.68 11.43
C ALA A 110 -13.82 25.65 11.31
N LEU A 111 -14.46 24.56 11.72
CA LEU A 111 -15.91 24.37 11.76
C LEU A 111 -16.43 24.56 13.19
#